data_AF-A0A966YQD9-F1
#
_entry.id   AF-A0A966YQD9-F1
#
_cell.length_a   1.000
_cell.length_b   1.000
_cell.length_c   1.000
_cell.angle_alpha   90.00
_cell.angle_beta   90.00
_cell.angle_gamma   90.00
#
_symmetry.space_group_name_H-M   'P 1'
#
loop_
_entity.id
_entity.type
_entity.pdbx_description
1 polymer ?
#
loop_
_entity_poly.entity_id
_entity_poly.type
_entity_poly.pdbx_seq_one_letter_code
_entity_poly.pdbx_strand_id
1 'polypeptide(L)'
;MTPRQPSDDRALRIVALAVGVAAALPIGYLVWRTCEYGFSASVDVATSGRTLGLLWSTLKLAVAVTASSVVIAVPIAWLTVRTNLPGRQVWSIVTVLPLAIPTYVGSWAFIGALGPRGMFANLLGIESIPSIYG
;
A
#
# COMPACT_ATOMS: atom_id res chain seq x y z
N MET A 1 25.79 16.04 -28.01
CA MET A 1 24.34 15.79 -27.90
C MET A 1 23.87 15.19 -29.22
N THR A 2 23.82 13.87 -29.33
CA THR A 2 23.37 13.17 -30.54
C THR A 2 21.85 12.96 -30.48
N PRO A 3 21.08 13.26 -31.55
CA PRO A 3 19.64 13.06 -31.57
C PRO A 3 19.32 11.55 -31.50
N ARG A 4 18.39 11.14 -30.63
CA ARG A 4 17.88 9.76 -30.59
C ARG A 4 17.22 9.42 -31.93
N GLN A 5 17.63 8.30 -32.52
CA GLN A 5 17.22 7.83 -33.85
C GLN A 5 15.76 7.30 -33.82
N PRO A 6 14.93 7.52 -34.87
CA PRO A 6 13.48 7.23 -34.83
C PRO A 6 13.07 5.74 -34.84
N SER A 7 14.02 4.82 -34.98
CA SER A 7 13.76 3.37 -35.08
C SER A 7 13.44 2.71 -33.74
N ASP A 8 13.88 3.29 -32.61
CA ASP A 8 13.67 2.72 -31.28
C ASP A 8 12.24 2.93 -30.74
N ASP A 9 11.51 3.92 -31.27
CA ASP A 9 10.14 4.22 -30.84
C ASP A 9 9.17 3.08 -31.20
N ARG A 10 9.35 2.43 -32.36
CA ARG A 10 8.51 1.29 -32.75
C ARG A 10 8.75 0.07 -31.86
N ALA A 11 10.01 -0.25 -31.58
CA ALA A 11 10.36 -1.36 -30.70
C ALA A 11 9.86 -1.10 -29.27
N LEU A 12 10.04 0.12 -28.75
CA LEU A 12 9.56 0.52 -27.43
C LEU A 12 8.02 0.42 -27.33
N ARG A 13 7.30 0.87 -28.36
CA ARG A 13 5.83 0.75 -28.43
C ARG A 13 5.36 -0.69 -28.46
N ILE A 14 6.01 -1.55 -29.24
CA ILE A 14 5.67 -2.99 -29.30
C ILE A 14 5.88 -3.63 -27.93
N VAL A 15 7.00 -3.35 -27.27
CA VAL A 15 7.29 -3.86 -25.91
C VAL A 15 6.28 -3.31 -24.90
N ALA A 16 6.00 -2.00 -24.93
CA ALA A 16 5.01 -1.39 -24.03
C ALA A 16 3.60 -1.98 -24.24
N LEU A 17 3.21 -2.25 -25.49
CA LEU A 17 1.93 -2.84 -25.81
C LEU A 17 1.88 -4.31 -25.39
N ALA A 18 2.95 -5.07 -25.58
CA ALA A 18 3.05 -6.44 -25.09
C ALA A 18 2.94 -6.51 -23.56
N VAL A 19 3.65 -5.63 -22.84
CA VAL A 19 3.57 -5.51 -21.37
C VAL A 19 2.17 -5.08 -20.94
N GLY A 20 1.57 -4.09 -21.62
CA GLY A 20 0.22 -3.62 -21.33
C GLY A 20 -0.83 -4.72 -21.52
N VAL A 21 -0.74 -5.49 -22.60
CA VAL A 21 -1.61 -6.64 -22.86
C VAL A 21 -1.40 -7.70 -21.77
N ALA A 22 -0.16 -8.07 -21.47
CA ALA A 22 0.15 -9.05 -20.44
C ALA A 22 -0.38 -8.63 -19.05
N ALA A 23 -0.27 -7.34 -18.71
CA ALA A 23 -0.81 -6.78 -17.46
C ALA A 23 -2.35 -6.72 -17.45
N ALA A 24 -2.98 -6.56 -18.62
CA ALA A 24 -4.43 -6.53 -18.77
C ALA A 24 -5.07 -7.94 -18.78
N LEU A 25 -4.30 -8.99 -19.12
CA LEU A 25 -4.79 -10.38 -19.13
C LEU A 25 -5.58 -10.79 -17.88
N PRO A 26 -5.07 -10.62 -16.63
CA PRO A 26 -5.82 -11.02 -15.44
C PRO A 26 -7.12 -10.23 -15.28
N ILE A 27 -7.13 -8.96 -15.65
CA ILE A 27 -8.34 -8.12 -15.60
C ILE A 27 -9.36 -8.62 -16.63
N GLY A 28 -8.92 -8.89 -17.86
CA GLY A 28 -9.76 -9.47 -18.91
C GLY A 28 -10.34 -10.82 -18.50
N TYR A 29 -9.53 -11.67 -17.87
CA TYR A 29 -9.98 -12.95 -17.30
C TYR A 29 -11.05 -12.74 -16.22
N LEU A 30 -10.86 -11.78 -15.30
CA LEU A 30 -11.86 -11.47 -14.28
C LEU A 30 -13.18 -11.00 -14.89
N VAL A 31 -13.13 -10.14 -15.91
CA VAL A 31 -14.33 -9.68 -16.62
C VAL A 31 -15.05 -10.86 -17.28
N TRP A 32 -14.31 -11.68 -18.03
CA TRP A 32 -14.84 -12.91 -18.64
C TRP A 32 -15.50 -13.80 -17.60
N ARG A 33 -14.80 -14.04 -16.49
CA ARG A 33 -15.27 -14.87 -15.39
C ARG A 33 -16.56 -14.31 -14.78
N THR A 34 -16.67 -13.00 -14.59
CA THR A 34 -17.90 -12.38 -14.07
C THR A 34 -19.08 -12.48 -15.04
N CYS A 35 -18.82 -12.44 -16.36
CA CYS A 35 -19.87 -12.63 -17.37
C CYS A 35 -20.43 -14.06 -17.37
N GLU A 36 -19.59 -15.08 -17.14
CA GLU A 36 -20.03 -16.48 -17.02
C GLU A 36 -20.99 -16.73 -15.84
N TYR A 37 -20.83 -16.00 -14.74
CA TYR A 37 -21.69 -16.12 -13.55
C TYR A 37 -23.08 -15.48 -13.73
N GLY A 38 -23.27 -14.64 -14.76
CA GLY A 38 -24.52 -13.90 -15.00
C GLY A 38 -24.56 -12.54 -14.29
N PHE A 39 -25.22 -11.56 -14.92
CA PHE A 39 -25.29 -10.17 -14.43
C PHE A 39 -26.02 -10.05 -13.10
N SER A 40 -27.14 -10.77 -12.90
CA SER A 40 -27.90 -10.75 -11.65
C SER A 40 -27.11 -11.29 -10.46
N ALA A 41 -26.48 -12.46 -10.61
CA ALA A 41 -25.64 -13.05 -9.56
C ALA A 41 -24.43 -12.16 -9.20
N SER A 42 -23.85 -11.48 -10.20
CA SER A 42 -22.74 -10.55 -9.99
C SER A 42 -23.16 -9.32 -9.17
N VAL A 43 -24.35 -8.75 -9.46
CA VAL A 43 -24.92 -7.62 -8.71
C VAL A 43 -25.28 -8.05 -7.28
N ASP A 44 -25.83 -9.24 -7.09
CA ASP A 44 -26.19 -9.76 -5.76
C ASP A 44 -24.94 -9.94 -4.87
N VAL A 45 -23.85 -10.44 -5.43
CA VAL A 45 -22.57 -10.55 -4.70
C VAL A 45 -21.98 -9.18 -4.40
N ALA A 46 -22.03 -8.25 -5.36
CA ALA A 46 -21.49 -6.90 -5.20
C ALA A 46 -22.26 -6.07 -4.16
N THR A 47 -23.58 -6.25 -4.10
CA THR A 47 -24.48 -5.54 -3.17
C THR A 47 -24.74 -6.32 -1.88
N SER A 48 -24.16 -7.52 -1.74
CA SER A 48 -24.27 -8.29 -0.51
C SER A 48 -23.73 -7.50 0.70
N GLY A 49 -24.40 -7.62 1.84
CA GLY A 49 -24.00 -6.94 3.07
C GLY A 49 -22.56 -7.25 3.50
N ARG A 50 -22.04 -8.44 3.16
CA ARG A 50 -20.64 -8.80 3.38
C ARG A 50 -19.69 -7.98 2.51
N THR A 51 -19.93 -7.90 1.21
CA THR A 51 -19.08 -7.13 0.28
C THR A 51 -19.09 -5.65 0.63
N LEU A 52 -20.27 -5.09 0.93
CA LEU A 52 -20.39 -3.70 1.37
C LEU A 52 -19.69 -3.45 2.71
N GLY A 53 -19.80 -4.38 3.67
CA GLY A 53 -19.09 -4.30 4.95
C GLY A 53 -17.56 -4.33 4.79
N LEU A 54 -17.05 -5.18 3.89
CA LEU A 54 -15.62 -5.24 3.56
C LEU A 54 -15.15 -3.97 2.84
N LEU A 55 -15.93 -3.46 1.88
CA LEU A 55 -15.65 -2.23 1.16
C LEU A 55 -15.57 -1.04 2.13
N TRP A 56 -16.54 -0.94 3.04
CA TRP A 56 -16.59 0.14 4.03
C TRP A 56 -15.43 0.09 5.02
N SER A 57 -15.07 -1.11 5.49
CA SER A 57 -13.92 -1.31 6.36
C SER A 57 -12.60 -0.93 5.67
N THR A 58 -12.46 -1.32 4.40
CA THR A 58 -11.28 -0.97 3.58
C THR A 58 -11.20 0.54 3.36
N LEU A 59 -12.32 1.20 3.05
CA LEU A 59 -12.37 2.63 2.83
C LEU A 59 -12.03 3.40 4.11
N LYS A 60 -12.59 3.01 5.26
CA LYS A 60 -12.24 3.58 6.56
C LYS A 60 -10.74 3.47 6.85
N LEU A 61 -10.18 2.28 6.64
CA LEU A 61 -8.76 2.04 6.88
C LEU A 61 -7.90 2.89 5.93
N ALA A 62 -8.24 2.95 4.64
CA ALA A 62 -7.52 3.75 3.65
C ALA A 62 -7.53 5.25 4.00
N VAL A 63 -8.69 5.78 4.41
CA VAL A 63 -8.82 7.18 4.83
C VAL A 63 -8.01 7.45 6.10
N ALA A 64 -8.11 6.58 7.11
CA ALA A 64 -7.37 6.72 8.36
C ALA A 64 -5.85 6.70 8.12
N VAL A 65 -5.36 5.72 7.37
CA VAL A 65 -3.93 5.59 7.03
C VAL A 65 -3.44 6.78 6.22
N THR A 66 -4.22 7.25 5.25
CA THR A 66 -3.85 8.42 4.42
C THR A 66 -3.77 9.69 5.27
N ALA A 67 -4.77 9.94 6.11
CA ALA A 67 -4.80 11.11 7.00
C ALA A 67 -3.61 11.08 7.97
N SER A 68 -3.37 9.95 8.66
CA SER A 68 -2.22 9.78 9.54
C SER A 68 -0.89 9.95 8.81
N SER A 69 -0.77 9.42 7.59
CA SER A 69 0.43 9.56 6.77
C SER A 69 0.68 11.01 6.40
N VAL A 70 -0.35 11.77 6.01
CA VAL A 70 -0.22 13.21 5.69
C VAL A 70 0.23 13.98 6.93
N VAL A 71 -0.39 13.73 8.09
CA VAL A 71 -0.06 14.41 9.35
C VAL A 71 1.41 14.18 9.76
N ILE A 72 1.99 13.01 9.46
CA ILE A 72 3.38 12.68 9.83
C ILE A 72 4.35 13.10 8.72
N ALA A 73 4.08 12.73 7.47
CA ALA A 73 5.00 12.90 6.36
C ALA A 73 5.16 14.36 5.94
N VAL A 74 4.10 15.16 5.96
CA VAL A 74 4.17 16.57 5.52
C VAL A 74 5.06 17.40 6.43
N PRO A 75 4.95 17.35 7.78
CA PRO A 75 5.89 18.04 8.65
C PRO A 75 7.33 17.59 8.49
N ILE A 76 7.58 16.28 8.36
CA ILE A 76 8.95 15.75 8.15
C ILE A 76 9.53 16.24 6.82
N ALA A 77 8.74 16.21 5.75
CA ALA A 77 9.14 16.71 4.44
C ALA A 77 9.43 18.22 4.48
N TRP A 78 8.58 19.00 5.17
CA TRP A 78 8.81 20.44 5.34
C TRP A 78 10.08 20.71 6.13
N LEU A 79 10.30 20.02 7.26
CA LEU A 79 11.49 20.17 8.10
C LEU A 79 12.77 19.83 7.32
N THR A 80 12.78 18.72 6.58
CA THR A 80 13.98 18.28 5.84
C THR A 80 14.31 19.16 4.63
N VAL A 81 13.32 19.80 4.00
CA VAL A 81 13.52 20.63 2.80
C VAL A 81 13.67 22.11 3.12
N ARG A 82 12.93 22.63 4.10
CA ARG A 82 12.82 24.08 4.38
C ARG A 82 13.63 24.55 5.58
N THR A 83 14.18 23.65 6.41
CA THR A 83 14.96 24.03 7.60
C THR A 83 16.38 23.47 7.58
N ASN A 84 17.29 24.10 8.32
CA ASN A 84 18.67 23.63 8.50
C ASN A 84 18.74 22.51 9.56
N LEU A 85 17.93 21.47 9.38
CA LEU A 85 17.83 20.36 10.32
C LEU A 85 19.17 19.60 10.40
N PRO A 86 19.77 19.42 11.59
CA PRO A 86 20.99 18.64 11.72
C PRO A 86 20.72 17.19 11.32
N GLY A 87 21.61 16.62 10.50
CA GLY A 87 21.48 15.23 10.05
C GLY A 87 20.33 14.99 9.06
N ARG A 88 19.90 15.99 8.28
CA ARG A 88 18.81 15.86 7.28
C ARG A 88 18.85 14.58 6.42
N GLN A 89 20.04 14.11 6.06
CA GLN A 89 20.23 12.90 5.27
C GLN A 89 19.77 11.64 6.02
N VAL A 90 20.00 11.57 7.33
CA VAL A 90 19.52 10.48 8.19
C VAL A 90 18.00 10.46 8.19
N TRP A 91 17.36 11.62 8.37
CA TRP A 91 15.90 11.72 8.33
C TRP A 91 15.32 11.24 7.01
N SER A 92 15.88 11.69 5.87
CA SER A 92 15.46 11.23 4.55
C SER A 92 15.63 9.71 4.38
N ILE A 93 16.75 9.15 4.85
CA ILE A 93 16.98 7.69 4.79
C ILE A 93 15.96 6.95 5.65
N VAL A 94 15.76 7.37 6.90
CA VAL A 94 14.83 6.71 7.84
C VAL A 94 13.39 6.74 7.32
N THR A 95 12.96 7.82 6.66
CA THR A 95 11.60 7.89 6.07
C THR A 95 11.44 6.94 4.88
N VAL A 96 12.49 6.67 4.12
CA VAL A 96 12.45 5.77 2.95
C VAL A 96 12.74 4.31 3.32
N LEU A 97 13.48 4.08 4.40
CA LEU A 97 13.92 2.76 4.86
C LEU A 97 12.78 1.72 4.94
N PRO A 98 11.57 2.05 5.43
CA PRO A 98 10.46 1.09 5.49
C PRO A 98 10.05 0.51 4.13
N LEU A 99 10.27 1.23 3.02
CA LEU A 99 9.97 0.73 1.67
C LEU A 99 10.86 -0.45 1.26
N ALA A 100 12.04 -0.58 1.86
CA ALA A 100 12.96 -1.70 1.61
C ALA A 100 12.62 -2.92 2.48
N ILE A 101 11.80 -2.76 3.52
CA ILE A 101 11.43 -3.85 4.43
C ILE A 101 10.36 -4.71 3.75
N PRO A 102 10.57 -6.02 3.57
CA PRO A 102 9.53 -6.91 3.08
C PRO A 102 8.29 -6.87 4.00
N THR A 103 7.10 -6.92 3.42
CA THR A 103 5.84 -6.79 4.17
C THR A 103 5.73 -7.79 5.32
N TYR A 104 6.18 -9.04 5.12
CA TYR A 104 6.20 -10.07 6.16
C TYR A 104 7.05 -9.69 7.38
N VAL A 105 8.26 -9.17 7.15
CA VAL A 105 9.16 -8.72 8.22
C VAL A 105 8.55 -7.53 8.94
N GLY A 106 7.94 -6.61 8.21
CA GLY A 106 7.19 -5.48 8.77
C GLY A 106 6.05 -5.94 9.69
N SER A 107 5.26 -6.94 9.27
CA SER A 107 4.18 -7.50 10.09
C SER A 107 4.71 -8.13 11.39
N TRP A 108 5.80 -8.89 11.32
CA TRP A 108 6.43 -9.47 12.52
C TRP A 108 6.96 -8.41 13.48
N ALA A 109 7.64 -7.38 12.96
CA ALA A 109 8.11 -6.27 13.78
C ALA A 109 6.94 -5.52 14.44
N PHE A 110 5.83 -5.31 13.72
CA PHE A 110 4.63 -4.69 14.24
C PHE A 110 4.00 -5.51 15.37
N ILE A 111 3.83 -6.83 15.19
CA ILE A 111 3.31 -7.73 16.23
C ILE A 111 4.26 -7.77 17.44
N GLY A 112 5.58 -7.83 17.21
CA GLY A 112 6.56 -7.82 18.29
C GLY A 112 6.60 -6.51 19.07
N ALA A 113 6.29 -5.38 18.44
CA ALA A 113 6.23 -4.08 19.10
C ALA A 113 4.90 -3.87 19.83
N LEU A 114 3.78 -4.05 19.13
CA LEU A 114 2.44 -3.63 19.55
C LEU A 114 1.51 -4.78 19.95
N GLY A 115 1.96 -6.03 19.87
CA GLY A 115 1.18 -7.18 20.30
C GLY A 115 0.94 -7.20 21.83
N PRO A 116 0.08 -8.10 22.32
CA PRO A 116 -0.33 -8.14 23.73
C PRO A 116 0.81 -8.29 24.74
N ARG A 117 1.91 -8.94 24.34
CA ARG A 117 3.17 -9.07 25.10
C ARG A 117 4.35 -8.39 24.40
N GLY A 118 4.05 -7.43 23.52
CA GLY A 118 5.03 -6.72 22.74
C GLY A 118 5.88 -5.78 23.59
N MET A 119 6.93 -5.25 22.97
CA MET A 119 7.89 -4.35 23.63
C MET A 119 7.21 -3.16 24.32
N PHE A 120 6.17 -2.58 23.70
CA PHE A 120 5.41 -1.47 24.27
C PHE A 120 4.55 -1.86 25.48
N ALA A 121 3.93 -3.04 25.49
CA ALA A 121 3.16 -3.53 26.63
C ALA A 121 4.05 -3.71 27.87
N ASN A 122 5.24 -4.29 27.67
CA ASN A 122 6.23 -4.49 28.72
C ASN A 122 6.83 -3.16 29.23
N LEU A 123 7.10 -2.20 28.33
CA LEU A 123 7.62 -0.87 28.69
C LEU A 123 6.62 -0.03 29.49
N LEU A 124 5.32 -0.16 29.21
CA LEU A 124 4.27 0.60 29.90
C LEU A 124 3.73 -0.09 31.15
N GLY A 125 4.24 -1.30 31.48
CA GLY A 125 3.80 -2.07 32.66
C GLY A 125 2.35 -2.55 32.59
N ILE A 126 1.79 -2.66 31.38
CA ILE A 126 0.39 -3.09 31.16
C ILE A 126 0.41 -4.61 30.98
N GLU A 127 -0.28 -5.35 31.86
CA GLU A 127 -0.27 -6.83 31.87
C GLU A 127 -0.81 -7.46 30.57
N SER A 128 -1.65 -6.74 29.81
CA SER A 128 -1.94 -7.08 28.41
C SER A 128 -2.62 -5.93 27.66
N ILE A 129 -2.17 -5.66 26.43
CA ILE A 129 -2.91 -4.84 25.45
C ILE A 129 -3.96 -5.76 24.79
N PRO A 130 -5.18 -5.30 24.50
CA PRO A 130 -6.21 -6.10 23.83
C PRO A 130 -5.67 -6.81 22.59
N SER A 131 -6.06 -8.08 22.39
CA SER A 131 -5.56 -8.89 21.29
C SER A 131 -5.91 -8.30 19.93
N ILE A 132 -4.88 -8.05 19.12
CA ILE A 132 -5.03 -7.60 17.71
C ILE A 132 -5.76 -8.64 16.86
N TYR A 133 -5.86 -9.89 17.34
CA TYR A 133 -6.48 -11.00 16.63
C TYR A 133 -8.01 -11.04 16.66
N GLY A 134 -8.67 -10.13 17.41
CA GLY A 134 -10.11 -10.19 17.64
C GLY A 134 -10.48 -11.23 18.69
#